data_AF-A0A3E3E6X2-F1
#
_entry.id   AF-A0A3E3E6X2-F1
#
_cell.length_a   1.000
_cell.length_b   1.000
_cell.length_c   1.000
_cell.angle_alpha   90.00
_cell.angle_beta   90.00
_cell.angle_gamma   90.00
#
_symmetry.space_group_name_H-M   'P 1'
#
loop_
_entity.id
_entity.type
_entity.pdbx_description
1 polymer ?
#
loop_
_entity_poly.entity_id
_entity_poly.type
_entity_poly.pdbx_seq_one_letter_code
_entity_poly.pdbx_strand_id
1 'polypeptide(L)'
;MWILCTAFSLIFTVAHIWHRASKRKGSALLLVLSLLSVTFNLLSLYNQILEWVRHQDWSALEDVVPAIQPILLFYVMLIILINLFLYHGNKGYKAYK
;
A
#
# COMPACT_ATOMS: atom_id res chain seq x y z
N MET A 1 3.58 -9.91 10.66
CA MET A 1 4.49 -9.12 9.79
C MET A 1 3.70 -8.34 8.73
N TRP A 2 2.87 -8.97 7.90
CA TRP A 2 2.00 -8.29 6.91
C TRP A 2 1.02 -7.25 7.53
N ILE A 3 0.40 -7.54 8.68
CA ILE A 3 -0.49 -6.59 9.39
C ILE A 3 0.24 -5.28 9.76
N LEU A 4 1.50 -5.36 10.19
CA LEU A 4 2.32 -4.18 10.53
C LEU A 4 2.65 -3.37 9.27
N CYS A 5 3.03 -4.02 8.17
CA CYS A 5 3.27 -3.36 6.90
C CYS A 5 2.01 -2.65 6.37
N THR A 6 0.84 -3.29 6.55
CA THR A 6 -0.47 -2.71 6.21
C THR A 6 -0.72 -1.44 7.03
N ALA A 7 -0.54 -1.50 8.35
CA ALA A 7 -0.68 -0.34 9.24
C ALA A 7 0.26 0.81 8.85
N PHE A 8 1.53 0.54 8.55
CA PHE A 8 2.48 1.57 8.11
C PHE A 8 2.05 2.22 6.79
N SER A 9 1.62 1.44 5.80
CA SER A 9 1.16 2.01 4.51
C SER A 9 -0.08 2.90 4.67
N LEU A 10 -0.99 2.57 5.59
CA LEU A 10 -2.12 3.43 5.96
C LEU A 10 -1.64 4.73 6.62
N ILE A 11 -0.73 4.65 7.60
CA ILE A 11 -0.18 5.82 8.29
C ILE A 11 0.49 6.78 7.29
N PHE A 12 1.32 6.26 6.38
CA PHE A 12 1.98 7.09 5.37
C PHE A 12 0.99 7.68 4.37
N THR A 13 -0.05 6.94 3.98
CA THR A 13 -1.09 7.46 3.09
C THR A 13 -1.88 8.59 3.75
N VAL A 14 -2.30 8.42 5.02
CA VAL A 14 -2.97 9.47 5.79
C VAL A 14 -2.07 10.68 6.00
N ALA A 15 -0.78 10.47 6.32
CA ALA A 15 0.20 11.55 6.42
C ALA A 15 0.37 12.29 5.08
N HIS A 16 0.34 11.59 3.95
CA HIS A 16 0.40 12.19 2.63
C HIS A 16 -0.83 13.05 2.32
N ILE A 17 -2.03 12.57 2.68
CA ILE A 17 -3.29 13.32 2.58
C ILE A 17 -3.22 14.58 3.46
N TRP A 18 -2.81 14.46 4.72
CA TRP A 18 -2.70 15.59 5.66
C TRP A 18 -1.68 16.64 5.20
N HIS A 19 -0.52 16.18 4.73
CA HIS A 19 0.52 17.04 4.18
C HIS A 19 0.00 17.83 2.98
N ARG A 20 -0.81 17.18 2.12
CA ARG A 20 -1.47 17.81 0.99
C ARG A 20 -2.55 18.82 1.43
N ALA A 21 -3.40 18.45 2.38
CA ALA A 21 -4.44 19.32 2.95
C ALA A 21 -3.85 20.59 3.57
N SER A 22 -2.64 20.49 4.13
CA SER A 22 -1.87 21.63 4.65
C SER A 22 -1.29 22.56 3.56
N LYS A 23 -1.77 22.46 2.30
CA LYS A 23 -1.33 23.20 1.11
C LYS A 23 0.18 23.12 0.81
N ARG A 24 0.89 22.15 1.40
CA ARG A 24 2.28 21.88 1.06
C ARG A 24 2.33 21.04 -0.21
N LYS A 25 3.42 21.18 -0.97
CA LYS A 25 3.65 20.38 -2.19
C LYS A 25 3.54 18.88 -1.85
N GLY A 26 2.99 18.09 -2.77
CA GLY A 26 2.95 16.64 -2.64
C GLY A 26 4.36 16.10 -2.41
N SER A 27 4.54 15.27 -1.38
CA SER A 27 5.85 14.77 -0.96
C SER A 27 6.15 13.46 -1.66
N ALA A 28 7.11 13.47 -2.59
CA ALA A 28 7.59 12.26 -3.26
C ALA A 28 8.08 11.22 -2.24
N LEU A 29 8.65 11.67 -1.12
CA LEU A 29 9.13 10.80 -0.05
C LEU A 29 7.99 10.05 0.66
N LEU A 30 6.86 10.72 0.94
CA LEU A 30 5.70 10.07 1.55
C LEU A 30 5.06 9.06 0.59
N LEU A 31 5.01 9.39 -0.71
CA LEU A 31 4.57 8.45 -1.75
C LEU A 31 5.47 7.20 -1.78
N VAL A 32 6.79 7.38 -1.83
CA VAL A 32 7.74 6.26 -1.90
C VAL A 32 7.66 5.40 -0.64
N LEU A 33 7.57 6.00 0.56
CA LEU A 33 7.40 5.25 1.81
C LEU A 33 6.10 4.45 1.86
N SER A 34 5.00 5.05 1.39
CA SER A 34 3.71 4.36 1.29
C SER A 34 3.80 3.15 0.36
N LEU A 35 4.37 3.32 -0.84
CA LEU A 35 4.50 2.24 -1.82
C LEU A 35 5.47 1.15 -1.35
N LEU A 36 6.60 1.52 -0.73
CA LEU A 36 7.53 0.56 -0.13
C LEU A 36 6.85 -0.30 0.93
N SER A 37 6.01 0.31 1.76
CA SER A 37 5.26 -0.42 2.80
C SER A 37 4.27 -1.42 2.19
N VAL A 38 3.61 -1.05 1.08
CA VAL A 38 2.76 -1.99 0.32
C VAL A 38 3.59 -3.13 -0.27
N THR A 39 4.75 -2.85 -0.85
CA THR A 39 5.65 -3.89 -1.39
C THR A 39 6.12 -4.85 -0.31
N PHE A 40 6.52 -4.35 0.87
CA PHE A 40 6.89 -5.22 1.98
C PHE A 40 5.72 -6.06 2.51
N ASN A 41 4.50 -5.51 2.48
CA ASN A 41 3.30 -6.26 2.81
C ASN A 41 3.10 -7.46 1.87
N LEU A 42 3.18 -7.22 0.55
CA LEU A 42 3.08 -8.25 -0.47
C LEU A 42 4.17 -9.32 -0.31
N LEU A 43 5.42 -8.91 -0.08
CA LEU A 43 6.55 -9.81 0.13
C LEU A 43 6.34 -10.67 1.40
N SER A 44 5.83 -10.08 2.48
CA SER A 44 5.51 -10.82 3.70
C SER A 44 4.42 -11.85 3.48
N LEU A 45 3.39 -11.56 2.70
CA LEU A 45 2.33 -12.52 2.40
C LEU A 45 2.84 -13.64 1.49
N TYR A 46 3.67 -13.30 0.50
CA TYR A 46 4.33 -14.30 -0.35
C TYR A 46 5.20 -15.27 0.47
N ASN A 47 5.99 -14.75 1.41
CA ASN A 47 6.79 -15.61 2.30
C ASN A 47 5.92 -16.51 3.19
N GLN A 48 4.73 -16.06 3.61
CA GLN A 48 3.79 -16.88 4.36
C GLN A 48 3.21 -18.01 3.50
N ILE A 49 2.84 -17.72 2.25
CA ILE A 49 2.39 -18.74 1.28
C ILE A 49 3.51 -19.75 1.02
N LEU A 50 4.75 -19.28 0.85
CA LEU A 50 5.91 -20.14 0.67
C LEU A 50 6.12 -21.09 1.86
N GLU A 51 5.91 -20.59 3.09
CA GLU A 51 6.02 -21.40 4.30
C GLU A 51 4.94 -22.49 4.36
N TRP A 52 3.69 -22.16 4.03
CA TRP A 52 2.62 -23.16 3.93
C TRP A 52 2.93 -24.23 2.88
N VAL A 53 3.43 -23.84 1.70
CA VAL A 53 3.86 -24.79 0.67
C VAL A 53 5.00 -25.68 1.17
N ARG A 54 5.99 -25.10 1.86
CA ARG A 54 7.13 -25.85 2.43
C ARG A 54 6.68 -26.88 3.46
N HIS A 55 5.67 -26.56 4.24
CA HIS A 55 5.08 -27.45 5.25
C HIS A 55 3.94 -28.33 4.73
N GLN A 56 3.64 -28.28 3.42
CA GLN A 56 2.53 -29.00 2.78
C GLN A 56 1.16 -28.73 3.43
N ASP A 57 0.98 -27.52 3.97
CA ASP A 57 -0.25 -27.08 4.61
C ASP A 57 -1.24 -26.56 3.56
N TRP A 58 -1.79 -27.49 2.77
CA TRP A 58 -2.70 -27.19 1.67
C TRP A 58 -4.02 -26.60 2.15
N SER A 59 -4.50 -27.02 3.32
CA SER A 59 -5.71 -26.47 3.95
C SER A 59 -5.55 -24.98 4.19
N ALA A 60 -4.43 -24.56 4.78
CA ALA A 60 -4.17 -23.13 5.01
C ALA A 60 -4.12 -22.33 3.70
N LEU A 61 -3.60 -22.92 2.62
CA LEU A 61 -3.57 -22.30 1.30
C LEU A 61 -5.00 -22.08 0.76
N GLU A 62 -5.82 -23.13 0.78
CA GLU A 62 -7.20 -23.12 0.27
C GLU A 62 -8.11 -22.22 1.10
N ASP A 63 -7.90 -22.15 2.42
CA ASP A 63 -8.71 -21.35 3.31
C ASP A 63 -8.39 -19.85 3.23
N VAL A 64 -7.11 -19.49 3.11
CA VAL A 64 -6.67 -18.09 3.25
C VAL A 64 -6.49 -17.38 1.92
N VAL A 65 -5.85 -18.02 0.92
CA VAL A 65 -5.44 -17.33 -0.32
C VAL A 65 -6.64 -16.84 -1.14
N PRO A 66 -7.70 -17.64 -1.39
CA PRO A 66 -8.86 -17.20 -2.17
C PRO A 66 -9.60 -16.02 -1.53
N ALA A 67 -9.67 -15.97 -0.20
CA ALA A 67 -10.32 -14.89 0.53
C ALA A 67 -9.48 -13.60 0.53
N ILE A 68 -8.16 -13.71 0.73
CA ILE A 68 -7.26 -12.55 0.87
C ILE A 68 -6.91 -11.91 -0.48
N GLN A 69 -6.78 -12.69 -1.56
CA GLN A 69 -6.37 -12.19 -2.88
C GLN A 69 -7.22 -11.01 -3.40
N PRO A 70 -8.57 -11.09 -3.47
CA PRO A 70 -9.37 -9.97 -3.97
C PRO A 70 -9.33 -8.74 -3.05
N ILE A 71 -9.28 -8.95 -1.74
CA ILE A 71 -9.17 -7.87 -0.74
C ILE A 71 -7.85 -7.12 -0.92
N LEU A 72 -6.76 -7.87 -1.10
CA LEU A 72 -5.43 -7.31 -1.28
C LEU A 72 -5.30 -6.57 -2.62
N LEU A 73 -5.89 -7.10 -3.69
CA LEU A 73 -5.93 -6.43 -5.00
C LEU A 73 -6.63 -5.07 -4.89
N PHE A 74 -7.82 -5.05 -4.29
CA PHE A 74 -8.58 -3.82 -4.09
C PHE A 74 -7.79 -2.80 -3.24
N TYR A 75 -7.17 -3.28 -2.17
CA TYR A 75 -6.34 -2.46 -1.29
C TYR A 75 -5.16 -1.81 -2.03
N VAL A 76 -4.37 -2.60 -2.77
CA VAL A 76 -3.21 -2.12 -3.52
C VAL A 76 -3.62 -1.09 -4.57
N MET A 77 -4.68 -1.38 -5.32
CA MET A 77 -5.25 -0.45 -6.31
C MET A 77 -5.64 0.89 -5.67
N LEU A 78 -6.33 0.85 -4.54
CA LEU A 78 -6.78 2.04 -3.83
C LEU A 78 -5.61 2.89 -3.33
N ILE A 79 -4.59 2.28 -2.70
CA ILE A 79 -3.42 3.00 -2.19
C ILE A 79 -2.60 3.63 -3.33
N ILE A 80 -2.42 2.92 -4.44
CA ILE A 80 -1.71 3.45 -5.63
C ILE A 80 -2.49 4.64 -6.20
N LEU A 81 -3.80 4.50 -6.39
CA LEU A 81 -4.63 5.55 -6.97
C LEU A 81 -4.64 6.82 -6.12
N ILE A 82 -4.79 6.69 -4.80
CA ILE A 82 -4.75 7.82 -3.85
C ILE A 82 -3.38 8.51 -3.93
N ASN A 83 -2.28 7.77 -3.81
CA ASN A 83 -0.94 8.36 -3.81
C ASN A 83 -0.60 9.03 -5.15
N LEU A 84 -1.02 8.43 -6.27
CA LEU A 84 -0.81 8.99 -7.60
C LEU A 84 -1.62 10.28 -7.78
N PHE A 85 -2.88 10.30 -7.35
CA PHE A 85 -3.73 11.49 -7.38
C PHE A 85 -3.12 12.64 -6.56
N LEU A 86 -2.66 12.35 -5.34
CA LEU A 86 -2.02 13.33 -4.45
C LEU A 86 -0.71 13.89 -5.05
N TYR A 87 0.06 13.05 -5.74
CA TYR A 87 1.28 13.47 -6.42
C TYR A 87 0.99 14.27 -7.69
N HIS A 88 0.04 13.87 -8.52
CA HIS A 88 -0.28 14.55 -9.78
C HIS A 88 -0.97 15.90 -9.56
N GLY A 89 -1.84 16.01 -8.55
CA GLY A 89 -2.44 17.29 -8.13
C GLY A 89 -1.39 18.36 -7.79
N ASN A 90 -0.14 17.97 -7.52
CA ASN A 90 0.99 18.88 -7.29
C ASN A 90 1.38 19.72 -8.51
N LYS A 91 1.06 19.28 -9.74
CA LYS A 91 1.42 20.01 -10.97
C LYS A 91 0.44 21.13 -11.33
N GLY A 92 -0.83 21.03 -10.93
CA GLY A 92 -1.87 22.01 -11.28
C GLY A 92 -1.76 23.37 -10.59
N TYR A 93 -1.09 23.47 -9.44
CA TYR A 93 -0.93 24.74 -8.70
C TYR A 93 0.11 25.70 -9.32
N LYS A 94 0.81 25.30 -10.38
CA LYS A 94 1.80 26.15 -11.06
C LYS A 94 1.22 27.00 -12.19
N ALA A 95 -0.04 26.86 -12.57
CA ALA A 95 -0.61 27.57 -13.72
C ALA A 95 -1.13 28.99 -13.43
N TYR A 96 -1.10 29.45 -12.17
CA TYR A 96 -1.64 30.75 -11.76
C TYR A 96 -0.69 31.53 -10.84
N LYS A 97 0.59 31.61 -11.19
CA LYS A 97 1.51 32.53 -10.51
C LYS A 97 2.46 33.18 -11.50
#